data_AF-A0A523U009-F1
#
_entry.id   AF-A0A523U009-F1
#
_cell.length_a   1.000
_cell.length_b   1.000
_cell.length_c   1.000
_cell.angle_alpha   90.00
_cell.angle_beta   90.00
_cell.angle_gamma   90.00
#
_symmetry.space_group_name_H-M   'P 1'
#
loop_
_entity.id
_entity.type
_entity.pdbx_description
1 polymer ?
#
loop_
_entity_poly.entity_id
_entity_poly.type
_entity_poly.pdbx_seq_one_letter_code
_entity_poly.pdbx_strand_id
1 'polypeptide(L)'
;MAVLAYHVIFGAYGFWLPNDPRGSWSNFVGSWDLFRYGPATKTDSIKSVAAKKHDREMRLRAKQNLKYPAVRFSSEQIRTIAGGFQTAKSEGGYKIHACAILSDHVHLVICRHGRKIEQVVGHLKSRATRSLTLSGLRPGKGPVWAKGSWNPYLNSREDTVRSIKYVENNPVREGRTPQSWEFIDNYFTPRE
;
A
#
# COMPACT_ATOMS: atom_id res chain seq x y z
N MET A 1 -7.56 -22.97 -9.57
CA MET A 1 -6.93 -21.88 -10.34
C MET A 1 -5.63 -21.48 -9.64
N ALA A 2 -4.52 -21.36 -10.38
CA ALA A 2 -3.25 -20.94 -9.81
C ALA A 2 -3.19 -19.42 -9.67
N VAL A 3 -2.70 -18.92 -8.53
CA VAL A 3 -2.43 -17.48 -8.34
C VAL A 3 -1.18 -17.10 -9.13
N LEU A 4 -1.30 -16.19 -10.09
CA LEU A 4 -0.17 -15.72 -10.92
C LEU A 4 0.57 -14.56 -10.26
N ALA A 5 -0.19 -13.60 -9.71
CA ALA A 5 0.32 -12.39 -9.10
C ALA A 5 -0.63 -11.87 -8.02
N TYR A 6 -0.23 -10.80 -7.35
CA TYR A 6 -1.02 -10.08 -6.36
C TYR A 6 -1.09 -8.60 -6.73
N HIS A 7 -2.26 -7.98 -6.58
CA HIS A 7 -2.39 -6.52 -6.52
C HIS A 7 -2.32 -6.11 -5.05
N VAL A 8 -1.13 -5.77 -4.59
CA VAL A 8 -0.86 -5.46 -3.18
C VAL A 8 -1.09 -3.98 -2.91
N ILE A 9 -1.74 -3.70 -1.79
CA ILE A 9 -2.05 -2.35 -1.33
C ILE A 9 -1.74 -2.25 0.15
N PHE A 10 -0.88 -1.30 0.53
CA PHE A 10 -0.61 -1.02 1.94
C PHE A 10 -0.46 0.47 2.19
N GLY A 11 -1.02 0.92 3.31
CA GLY A 11 -0.99 2.32 3.72
C GLY A 11 0.22 2.68 4.58
N ALA A 12 0.58 3.96 4.53
CA ALA A 12 1.27 4.65 5.61
C ALA A 12 0.40 4.67 6.88
N TYR A 13 1.01 4.94 8.02
CA TYR A 13 0.27 5.03 9.28
C TYR A 13 -0.83 6.11 9.21
N GLY A 14 -2.04 5.79 9.64
CA GLY A 14 -3.18 6.72 9.63
C GLY A 14 -3.86 6.93 8.27
N PHE A 15 -3.47 6.19 7.23
CA PHE A 15 -4.10 6.26 5.90
C PHE A 15 -5.58 5.81 5.91
N TRP A 16 -5.82 4.54 6.28
CA TRP A 16 -7.14 3.91 6.32
C TRP A 16 -7.38 3.36 7.73
N LEU A 17 -8.42 3.85 8.39
CA LEU A 17 -8.69 3.51 9.79
C LEU A 17 -9.44 2.17 9.90
N PRO A 18 -9.30 1.43 11.01
CA PRO A 18 -10.03 0.17 11.21
C PRO A 18 -11.56 0.35 11.24
N ASN A 19 -12.04 1.55 11.55
CA ASN A 19 -13.44 1.95 11.50
C ASN A 19 -13.75 2.89 10.34
N ASP A 20 -12.94 2.91 9.27
CA ASP A 20 -13.23 3.75 8.10
C ASP A 20 -14.63 3.40 7.54
N PRO A 21 -15.54 4.37 7.40
CA PRO A 21 -16.95 4.09 7.08
C PRO A 21 -17.15 3.46 5.69
N ARG A 22 -16.11 3.49 4.85
CA ARG A 22 -16.13 2.85 3.53
C ARG A 22 -15.82 1.34 3.59
N GLY A 23 -15.40 0.85 4.74
CA GLY A 23 -14.97 -0.53 4.99
C GLY A 23 -13.45 -0.64 5.06
N SER A 24 -12.93 -1.30 6.09
CA SER A 24 -11.48 -1.44 6.34
C SER A 24 -10.98 -2.89 6.34
N TRP A 25 -11.90 -3.86 6.28
CA TRP A 25 -11.64 -5.29 6.50
C TRP A 25 -11.03 -5.61 7.88
N SER A 26 -11.06 -4.67 8.84
CA SER A 26 -10.60 -4.92 10.20
C SER A 26 -11.64 -5.70 11.00
N ASN A 27 -11.19 -6.58 11.89
CA ASN A 27 -12.08 -7.30 12.81
C ASN A 27 -12.31 -6.56 14.13
N PHE A 28 -11.42 -5.62 14.50
CA PHE A 28 -11.53 -4.84 15.73
C PHE A 28 -10.81 -3.49 15.62
N VAL A 29 -11.14 -2.57 16.52
CA VAL A 29 -10.44 -1.29 16.71
C VAL A 29 -9.63 -1.37 18.00
N GLY A 30 -8.30 -1.43 17.89
CA GLY A 30 -7.41 -1.62 19.05
C GLY A 30 -7.14 -0.37 19.89
N SER A 31 -7.65 0.80 19.48
CA SER A 31 -7.49 2.07 20.21
C SER A 31 -8.85 2.52 20.72
N TRP A 32 -8.94 2.78 22.02
CA TRP A 32 -10.16 3.30 22.64
C TRP A 32 -10.56 4.64 22.04
N ASP A 33 -9.63 5.54 21.78
CA ASP A 33 -9.91 6.86 21.20
C ASP A 33 -10.49 6.76 19.79
N LEU A 34 -10.03 5.78 19.00
CA LEU A 34 -10.63 5.50 17.70
C LEU A 34 -11.98 4.81 17.82
N PHE A 35 -12.17 3.90 18.78
CA PHE A 35 -13.41 3.13 18.94
C PHE A 35 -14.62 4.02 19.27
N ARG A 36 -14.41 5.20 19.89
CA ARG A 36 -15.46 6.22 20.10
C ARG A 36 -16.12 6.69 18.80
N TYR A 37 -15.45 6.52 17.66
CA TYR A 37 -15.96 6.85 16.33
C TYR A 37 -16.62 5.65 15.62
N GLY A 38 -16.83 4.54 16.32
CA GLY A 38 -17.53 3.36 15.83
C GLY A 38 -16.66 2.08 15.81
N PRO A 39 -17.32 0.91 15.68
CA PRO A 39 -16.64 -0.38 15.63
C PRO A 39 -15.88 -0.56 14.31
N ALA A 40 -15.13 -1.66 14.21
CA ALA A 40 -14.44 -1.98 12.98
C ALA A 40 -15.43 -2.25 11.84
N THR A 41 -15.07 -1.79 10.64
CA THR A 41 -15.93 -1.89 9.46
C THR A 41 -15.40 -2.92 8.47
N LYS A 42 -16.31 -3.64 7.81
CA LYS A 42 -16.01 -4.55 6.70
C LYS A 42 -16.60 -4.01 5.39
N THR A 43 -16.13 -4.57 4.29
CA THR A 43 -16.74 -4.40 2.97
C THR A 43 -16.85 -5.79 2.36
N ASP A 44 -17.90 -6.04 1.60
CA ASP A 44 -18.12 -7.26 0.81
C ASP A 44 -17.48 -7.15 -0.59
N SER A 45 -17.18 -5.93 -1.02
CA SER A 45 -16.57 -5.65 -2.32
C SER A 45 -15.05 -5.88 -2.33
N ILE A 46 -14.59 -6.53 -3.40
CA ILE A 46 -13.18 -6.59 -3.80
C ILE A 46 -12.79 -5.42 -4.72
N LYS A 47 -13.72 -4.54 -5.08
CA LYS A 47 -13.47 -3.34 -5.89
C LYS A 47 -13.09 -2.17 -4.98
N SER A 48 -12.51 -1.13 -5.57
CA SER A 48 -12.19 0.10 -4.84
C SER A 48 -13.44 0.73 -4.22
N VAL A 49 -13.38 0.96 -2.91
CA VAL A 49 -14.42 1.66 -2.13
C VAL A 49 -14.05 3.12 -1.85
N ALA A 50 -12.97 3.63 -2.45
CA ALA A 50 -12.45 4.97 -2.18
C ALA A 50 -13.48 6.09 -2.39
N ALA A 51 -14.33 5.96 -3.42
CA ALA A 51 -15.36 6.92 -3.80
C ALA A 51 -16.71 6.71 -3.08
N LYS A 52 -16.84 5.70 -2.21
CA LYS A 52 -18.11 5.42 -1.50
C LYS A 52 -18.49 6.63 -0.63
N LYS A 53 -19.73 7.12 -0.77
CA LYS A 53 -20.26 8.22 0.05
C LYS A 53 -20.24 7.81 1.53
N HIS A 54 -19.79 8.71 2.38
CA HIS A 54 -19.65 8.50 3.81
C HIS A 54 -19.62 9.85 4.54
N ASP A 55 -19.76 9.82 5.86
CA ASP A 55 -19.53 10.97 6.72
C ASP A 55 -18.03 11.32 6.75
N ARG A 56 -17.67 12.36 6.00
CA ARG A 56 -16.29 12.83 5.89
C ARG A 56 -15.83 13.51 7.17
N GLU A 57 -16.72 14.20 7.87
CA GLU A 57 -16.38 14.96 9.06
C GLU A 57 -16.06 14.02 10.22
N MET A 58 -16.91 13.01 10.45
CA MET A 58 -16.64 11.95 11.44
C MET A 58 -15.30 11.26 11.16
N ARG A 59 -15.02 10.95 9.89
CA ARG A 59 -13.75 10.33 9.49
C ARG A 59 -12.54 11.22 9.78
N LEU A 60 -12.65 12.54 9.54
CA LEU A 60 -11.58 13.49 9.85
C LEU A 60 -11.35 13.61 11.36
N ARG A 61 -12.43 13.70 12.15
CA ARG A 61 -12.36 13.71 13.62
C ARG A 61 -11.70 12.44 14.18
N ALA A 62 -12.04 11.27 13.62
CA ALA A 62 -11.39 10.00 14.00
C ALA A 62 -9.87 10.05 13.73
N LYS A 63 -9.44 10.61 12.59
CA LYS A 63 -8.01 10.75 12.27
C LYS A 63 -7.27 11.70 13.21
N GLN A 64 -7.93 12.73 13.74
CA GLN A 64 -7.34 13.65 14.71
C GLN A 64 -7.04 12.97 16.06
N ASN A 65 -7.68 11.82 16.34
CA ASN A 65 -7.48 11.04 17.56
C ASN A 65 -6.45 9.91 17.41
N LEU A 66 -5.67 9.91 16.33
CA LEU A 66 -4.54 8.99 16.21
C LEU A 66 -3.47 9.33 17.25
N LYS A 67 -2.89 8.29 17.87
CA LYS A 67 -1.77 8.42 18.82
C LYS A 67 -0.57 9.18 18.25
N TYR A 68 -0.36 9.08 16.93
CA TYR A 68 0.63 9.85 16.20
C TYR A 68 -0.05 10.56 15.00
N PRO A 69 0.50 11.65 14.48
CA PRO A 69 0.01 12.22 13.23
C PRO A 69 0.00 11.20 12.10
N ALA A 70 -1.02 11.26 11.23
CA ALA A 70 -1.05 10.45 10.03
C ALA A 70 0.16 10.75 9.14
N VAL A 71 0.82 9.71 8.65
CA VAL A 71 2.02 9.84 7.81
C VAL A 71 1.60 10.21 6.39
N ARG A 72 2.25 11.24 5.86
CA ARG A 72 2.17 11.68 4.47
C ARG A 72 3.59 11.86 3.95
N PHE A 73 3.97 11.09 2.95
CA PHE A 73 5.29 11.09 2.35
C PHE A 73 5.47 12.28 1.41
N SER A 74 6.58 12.99 1.58
CA SER A 74 7.08 13.97 0.61
C SER A 74 7.60 13.27 -0.65
N SER A 75 7.81 14.03 -1.73
CA SER A 75 8.41 13.51 -2.96
C SER A 75 9.81 12.93 -2.73
N GLU A 76 10.57 13.48 -1.79
CA GLU A 76 11.89 12.97 -1.41
C GLU A 76 11.77 11.62 -0.68
N GLN A 77 10.88 11.53 0.31
CA GLN A 77 10.62 10.27 1.02
C GLN A 77 10.12 9.18 0.05
N ILE A 78 9.29 9.52 -0.93
CA ILE A 78 8.82 8.60 -1.96
C ILE A 78 10.00 8.01 -2.76
N ARG A 79 10.97 8.83 -3.18
CA ARG A 79 12.18 8.34 -3.86
C ARG A 79 13.03 7.45 -2.95
N THR A 80 13.17 7.81 -1.67
CA THR A 80 13.91 6.99 -0.70
C THR A 80 13.22 5.64 -0.45
N ILE A 81 11.89 5.61 -0.38
CA ILE A 81 11.09 4.38 -0.28
C ILE A 81 11.33 3.50 -1.51
N ALA A 82 11.33 4.09 -2.71
CA ALA A 82 11.60 3.38 -3.96
C ALA A 82 12.97 2.69 -3.92
N GLY A 83 14.01 3.37 -3.43
CA GLY A 83 15.33 2.76 -3.22
C GLY A 83 15.30 1.59 -2.22
N GLY A 84 14.53 1.71 -1.13
CA GLY A 84 14.32 0.59 -0.19
C GLY A 84 13.60 -0.60 -0.83
N PHE A 85 12.64 -0.37 -1.73
CA PHE A 85 11.98 -1.44 -2.48
C PHE A 85 12.91 -2.12 -3.47
N GLN A 86 13.78 -1.37 -4.17
CA GLN A 86 14.84 -1.93 -5.00
C GLN A 86 15.74 -2.86 -4.18
N THR A 87 16.19 -2.46 -2.99
CA THR A 87 17.00 -3.32 -2.12
C THR A 87 16.24 -4.59 -1.73
N ALA A 88 14.99 -4.48 -1.27
CA ALA A 88 14.18 -5.63 -0.90
C ALA A 88 13.94 -6.58 -2.07
N LYS A 89 13.73 -6.04 -3.28
CA LYS A 89 13.59 -6.82 -4.52
C LYS A 89 14.86 -7.63 -4.78
N SER A 90 16.02 -6.99 -4.79
CA SER A 90 17.30 -7.63 -5.08
C SER A 90 17.63 -8.73 -4.07
N GLU A 91 17.45 -8.46 -2.77
CA GLU A 91 17.69 -9.45 -1.70
C GLU A 91 16.65 -10.59 -1.69
N GLY A 92 15.41 -10.28 -2.09
CA GLY A 92 14.28 -11.18 -2.00
C GLY A 92 14.02 -12.01 -3.27
N GLY A 93 14.62 -11.64 -4.40
CA GLY A 93 14.32 -12.24 -5.71
C GLY A 93 12.90 -11.93 -6.19
N TYR A 94 12.32 -10.80 -5.79
CA TYR A 94 10.93 -10.47 -6.12
C TYR A 94 10.79 -10.02 -7.57
N LYS A 95 9.71 -10.44 -8.24
CA LYS A 95 9.34 -9.94 -9.57
C LYS A 95 8.19 -8.95 -9.45
N ILE A 96 8.47 -7.67 -9.66
CA ILE A 96 7.53 -6.56 -9.48
C ILE A 96 7.21 -5.96 -10.85
N HIS A 97 5.94 -5.98 -11.25
CA HIS A 97 5.52 -5.54 -12.58
C HIS A 97 4.92 -4.13 -12.64
N ALA A 98 4.48 -3.59 -11.51
CA ALA A 98 4.04 -2.21 -11.40
C ALA A 98 4.16 -1.74 -9.96
N CYS A 99 4.47 -0.46 -9.75
CA CYS A 99 4.50 0.16 -8.43
C CYS A 99 4.11 1.63 -8.52
N ALA A 100 3.17 2.04 -7.67
CA ALA A 100 2.85 3.44 -7.43
C ALA A 100 3.01 3.73 -5.94
N ILE A 101 3.92 4.64 -5.60
CA ILE A 101 4.19 5.08 -4.23
C ILE A 101 3.57 6.46 -4.09
N LEU A 102 2.42 6.53 -3.42
CA LEU A 102 1.69 7.78 -3.20
C LEU A 102 2.05 8.38 -1.84
N SER A 103 1.44 9.52 -1.52
CA SER A 103 1.73 10.19 -0.25
C SER A 103 1.34 9.39 0.99
N ASP A 104 0.35 8.52 0.92
CA ASP A 104 -0.15 7.83 2.12
C ASP A 104 -0.39 6.34 1.91
N HIS A 105 -0.12 5.82 0.72
CA HIS A 105 -0.21 4.39 0.44
C HIS A 105 0.60 3.98 -0.79
N VAL A 106 0.76 2.68 -0.95
CA VAL A 106 1.46 2.06 -2.08
C VAL A 106 0.52 1.08 -2.76
N HIS A 107 0.54 1.09 -4.09
CA HIS A 107 0.00 0.04 -4.94
C HIS A 107 1.14 -0.71 -5.62
N LEU A 108 1.06 -2.04 -5.68
CA LEU A 108 2.08 -2.90 -6.28
C LEU A 108 1.42 -4.05 -7.05
N VAL A 109 1.94 -4.40 -8.22
CA VAL A 109 1.67 -5.70 -8.85
C VAL A 109 2.93 -6.55 -8.76
N ILE A 110 2.84 -7.68 -8.09
CA ILE A 110 3.98 -8.55 -7.78
C ILE A 110 3.64 -10.01 -8.08
N CYS A 111 4.55 -10.73 -8.73
CA CYS A 111 4.40 -12.16 -9.01
C CYS A 111 4.22 -12.97 -7.72
N ARG A 112 3.58 -14.14 -7.87
CA ARG A 112 3.63 -15.16 -6.83
C ARG A 112 5.09 -15.53 -6.53
N HIS A 113 5.40 -15.60 -5.24
CA HIS A 113 6.71 -15.96 -4.72
C HIS A 113 6.58 -17.17 -3.78
N GLY A 114 7.70 -17.87 -3.49
CA GLY A 114 7.71 -18.96 -2.50
C GLY A 114 7.45 -18.50 -1.06
N ARG A 115 7.57 -17.19 -0.79
CA ARG A 115 7.23 -16.58 0.51
C ARG A 115 5.77 -16.14 0.52
N LYS A 116 5.13 -16.16 1.68
CA LYS A 116 3.78 -15.59 1.84
C LYS A 116 3.81 -14.10 1.51
N ILE A 117 2.76 -13.59 0.86
CA ILE A 117 2.75 -12.20 0.38
C ILE A 117 2.91 -11.19 1.52
N GLU A 118 2.39 -11.49 2.71
CA GLU A 118 2.54 -10.66 3.91
C GLU A 118 4.01 -10.54 4.35
N GLN A 119 4.81 -11.60 4.17
CA GLN A 119 6.24 -11.57 4.47
C GLN A 119 6.99 -10.72 3.46
N VAL A 120 6.61 -10.79 2.18
CA VAL A 120 7.18 -9.95 1.12
C VAL A 120 6.87 -8.47 1.38
N VAL A 121 5.63 -8.13 1.74
CA VAL A 121 5.23 -6.77 2.13
C VAL A 121 5.97 -6.31 3.38
N GLY A 122 6.12 -7.17 4.39
CA GLY A 122 6.91 -6.87 5.58
C GLY A 122 8.37 -6.54 5.25
N HIS A 123 8.96 -7.28 4.32
CA HIS A 123 10.33 -7.04 3.87
C HIS A 123 10.46 -5.70 3.13
N LEU A 124 9.55 -5.40 2.19
CA LEU A 124 9.48 -4.12 1.48
C LEU A 124 9.37 -2.94 2.46
N LYS A 125 8.44 -3.02 3.43
CA LYS A 125 8.26 -1.99 4.47
C LYS A 125 9.50 -1.83 5.34
N SER A 126 10.16 -2.93 5.70
CA SER A 126 11.38 -2.92 6.51
C SER A 126 12.51 -2.18 5.80
N ARG A 127 12.79 -2.53 4.53
CA ARG A 127 13.85 -1.86 3.75
C ARG A 127 13.53 -0.41 3.47
N ALA A 128 12.29 -0.06 3.12
CA ALA A 128 11.89 1.33 2.97
C ALA A 128 12.07 2.14 4.28
N THR A 129 11.70 1.57 5.43
CA THR A 129 11.88 2.23 6.73
C THR A 129 13.36 2.41 7.06
N ARG A 130 14.19 1.41 6.76
CA ARG A 130 15.64 1.49 6.95
C ARG A 130 16.25 2.59 6.08
N SER A 131 15.90 2.64 4.78
CA SER A 131 16.37 3.70 3.88
C SER A 131 15.97 5.08 4.37
N LEU A 132 14.69 5.28 4.75
CA LEU A 132 14.23 6.55 5.32
C LEU A 132 15.00 6.94 6.58
N THR A 133 15.30 5.98 7.45
CA THR A 133 16.02 6.24 8.71
C THR A 133 17.47 6.64 8.45
N LEU A 134 18.18 5.90 7.59
CA LEU A 134 19.58 6.17 7.25
C LEU A 134 19.76 7.48 6.50
N SER A 135 18.77 7.88 5.70
CA SER A 135 18.76 9.18 5.01
C SER A 135 18.29 10.34 5.89
N GLY A 136 17.95 10.12 7.17
CA GLY A 136 17.40 11.17 8.04
C GLY A 136 15.99 11.65 7.66
N LEU A 137 15.29 10.92 6.78
CA LEU A 137 13.99 11.27 6.22
C LEU A 137 12.82 10.52 6.87
N ARG A 138 13.04 9.86 8.01
CA ARG A 138 11.98 9.10 8.70
C ARG A 138 10.84 10.03 9.15
N PRO A 139 9.57 9.74 8.79
CA PRO A 139 8.45 10.59 9.20
C PRO A 139 8.13 10.40 10.69
N GLY A 140 8.42 11.42 11.49
CA GLY A 140 8.11 11.48 12.92
C GLY A 140 8.75 10.36 13.75
N LYS A 141 8.24 10.19 14.98
CA LYS A 141 8.68 9.14 15.93
C LYS A 141 7.78 7.89 15.96
N GLY A 142 6.58 7.98 15.38
CA GLY A 142 5.58 6.90 15.36
C GLY A 142 5.83 5.85 14.26
N PRO A 143 4.91 4.88 14.08
CA PRO A 143 4.97 3.92 12.97
C PRO A 143 4.97 4.62 11.61
N VAL A 144 5.76 4.13 10.66
CA VAL A 144 5.76 4.63 9.28
C VAL A 144 4.59 4.06 8.49
N TRP A 145 4.30 2.77 8.68
CA TRP A 145 3.33 2.01 7.91
C TRP A 145 2.14 1.57 8.77
N ALA A 146 0.98 1.43 8.14
CA ALA A 146 -0.13 0.72 8.73
C ALA A 146 0.19 -0.78 8.88
N LYS A 147 -0.46 -1.45 9.84
CA LYS A 147 -0.34 -2.89 10.03
C LYS A 147 -1.01 -3.63 8.85
N GLY A 148 -0.37 -4.66 8.34
CA GLY A 148 -0.92 -5.50 7.26
C GLY A 148 -0.96 -4.84 5.88
N SER A 149 -1.74 -5.44 5.00
CA SER A 149 -1.88 -5.10 3.58
C SER A 149 -3.14 -5.76 3.03
N TRP A 150 -3.71 -5.18 1.98
CA TRP A 150 -4.74 -5.83 1.18
C TRP A 150 -4.08 -6.45 -0.05
N ASN A 151 -4.25 -7.76 -0.25
CA ASN A 151 -3.51 -8.56 -1.23
C ASN A 151 -4.43 -9.35 -2.20
N PRO A 152 -5.35 -8.73 -2.96
CA PRO A 152 -6.12 -9.41 -4.00
C PRO A 152 -5.29 -10.32 -4.92
N TYR A 153 -5.80 -11.54 -5.14
CA TYR A 153 -5.20 -12.51 -6.05
C TYR A 153 -5.50 -12.17 -7.51
N LEU A 154 -4.50 -12.29 -8.37
CA LEU A 154 -4.61 -12.14 -9.81
C LEU A 154 -4.41 -13.53 -10.42
N ASN A 155 -5.51 -14.15 -10.83
CA ASN A 155 -5.55 -15.55 -11.26
C ASN A 155 -5.49 -15.72 -12.78
N SER A 156 -5.52 -14.62 -13.53
CA SER A 156 -5.40 -14.62 -14.99
C SER A 156 -4.41 -13.56 -15.48
N ARG A 157 -3.96 -13.72 -16.72
CA ARG A 157 -3.10 -12.74 -17.39
C ARG A 157 -3.84 -11.42 -17.57
N GLU A 158 -5.11 -11.48 -17.94
CA GLU A 158 -5.99 -10.34 -18.17
C GLU A 158 -6.15 -9.51 -16.89
N ASP A 159 -6.35 -10.17 -15.75
CA ASP A 159 -6.42 -9.53 -14.45
C ASP A 159 -5.08 -8.87 -14.09
N THR A 160 -3.97 -9.55 -14.38
CA THR A 160 -2.63 -9.02 -14.13
C THR A 160 -2.35 -7.76 -14.94
N VAL A 161 -2.63 -7.80 -16.25
CA VAL A 161 -2.45 -6.65 -17.16
C VAL A 161 -3.36 -5.48 -16.76
N ARG A 162 -4.62 -5.76 -16.39
CA ARG A 162 -5.56 -4.73 -15.92
C ARG A 162 -5.06 -4.06 -14.64
N SER A 163 -4.53 -4.84 -13.69
CA SER A 163 -3.96 -4.31 -12.45
C SER A 163 -2.69 -3.50 -12.70
N ILE A 164 -1.79 -3.92 -13.61
CA ILE A 164 -0.59 -3.14 -14.00
C ILE A 164 -1.02 -1.75 -14.48
N LYS A 165 -1.92 -1.68 -15.46
CA LYS A 165 -2.45 -0.41 -15.98
C LYS A 165 -3.12 0.43 -14.89
N TYR A 166 -3.86 -0.20 -13.98
CA TYR A 166 -4.48 0.50 -12.87
C TYR A 166 -3.43 1.16 -11.95
N VAL A 167 -2.36 0.43 -11.63
CA VAL A 167 -1.29 0.92 -10.75
C VAL A 167 -0.50 2.05 -11.41
N GLU A 168 -0.12 1.90 -12.69
CA GLU A 168 0.60 2.93 -13.45
C GLU A 168 -0.18 4.24 -13.57
N ASN A 169 -1.50 4.16 -13.74
CA ASN A 169 -2.37 5.34 -13.82
C ASN A 169 -2.69 5.98 -12.46
N ASN A 170 -2.34 5.32 -11.35
CA ASN A 170 -2.76 5.76 -10.02
C ASN A 170 -2.16 7.13 -9.62
N PRO A 171 -0.85 7.42 -9.85
CA PRO A 171 -0.30 8.74 -9.60
C PRO A 171 -1.05 9.85 -10.34
N VAL A 172 -1.39 9.65 -11.63
CA VAL A 172 -2.12 10.62 -12.45
C VAL A 172 -3.52 10.89 -11.90
N ARG A 173 -4.21 9.85 -11.44
CA ARG A 173 -5.53 9.98 -10.81
C ARG A 173 -5.48 10.78 -9.50
N GLU A 174 -4.33 10.84 -8.83
CA GLU A 174 -4.09 11.70 -7.67
C GLU A 174 -3.49 13.07 -8.03
N GLY A 175 -3.46 13.44 -9.32
CA GLY A 175 -2.91 14.72 -9.78
C GLY A 175 -1.39 14.79 -9.72
N ARG A 176 -0.69 13.64 -9.74
CA ARG A 176 0.78 13.55 -9.75
C ARG A 176 1.27 13.14 -11.13
N THR A 177 2.54 13.42 -11.40
CA THR A 177 3.21 12.90 -12.60
C THR A 177 3.25 11.37 -12.58
N PRO A 178 3.21 10.70 -13.74
CA PRO A 178 3.52 9.28 -13.84
C PRO A 178 4.83 8.95 -13.12
N GLN A 179 4.88 7.76 -12.52
CA GLN A 179 6.08 7.25 -11.84
C GLN A 179 6.72 6.17 -12.69
N SER A 180 8.05 6.19 -12.76
CA SER A 180 8.85 5.13 -13.35
C SER A 180 9.92 4.72 -12.34
N TRP A 181 10.13 3.42 -12.17
CA TRP A 181 11.08 2.88 -11.21
C TRP A 181 11.94 1.80 -11.87
N GLU A 182 13.25 1.84 -11.61
CA GLU A 182 14.22 0.90 -12.19
C GLU A 182 13.99 -0.55 -11.74
N PHE A 183 13.39 -0.76 -10.58
CA PHE A 183 13.11 -2.09 -10.06
C PHE A 183 11.94 -2.80 -10.75
N ILE A 184 11.25 -2.18 -11.71
CA ILE A 184 10.10 -2.79 -12.40
C ILE A 184 10.58 -3.78 -13.46
N ASP A 185 10.13 -5.03 -13.34
CA ASP A 185 10.35 -6.08 -14.32
C ASP A 185 9.26 -6.02 -15.40
N ASN A 186 9.66 -6.01 -16.67
CA ASN A 186 8.72 -6.00 -17.78
C ASN A 186 7.86 -7.27 -17.78
N TYR A 187 6.54 -7.11 -17.69
CA TYR A 187 5.59 -8.21 -17.72
C TYR A 187 5.32 -8.74 -19.13
N PHE A 188 5.51 -7.90 -20.16
CA PHE A 188 5.11 -8.20 -21.53
C PHE A 188 6.20 -8.87 -22.36
N THR A 189 7.43 -8.94 -21.84
CA THR A 189 8.50 -9.71 -22.49
C THR A 189 8.14 -11.19 -22.46
N PRO A 190 8.19 -11.91 -23.60
CA PRO A 190 8.03 -13.35 -23.63
C PRO A 190 9.00 -14.00 -22.65
N ARG A 191 8.55 -15.05 -21.96
CA ARG A 191 9.48 -15.95 -21.26
C ARG A 191 10.14 -16.81 -22.35
N GLU A 192 11.47 -16.80 -22.40
CA GLU A 192 12.22 -17.86 -23.08
C GLU A 192 11.89 -19.23 -22.46
#